data_AF-A0A059BRP9-F1
#
_entry.id   AF-A0A059BRP9-F1
#
_cell.length_a   1.000
_cell.length_b   1.000
_cell.length_c   1.000
_cell.angle_alpha   90.00
_cell.angle_beta   90.00
_cell.angle_gamma   90.00
#
_symmetry.space_group_name_H-M   'P 1'
#
loop_
_entity.id
_entity.type
_entity.pdbx_description
1 polymer ?
#
loop_
_entity_poly.entity_id
_entity_poly.type
_entity_poly.pdbx_seq_one_letter_code
_entity_poly.pdbx_strand_id
1 'polypeptide(L)'
;MTTSSPFPTPPTKKMQNDEKSSLISPALSTMLLRLAVRSPPPLRPAMSSILRKIVELASNRPPSAAAGGAASAQPSSLGDFEKLPVDVLVQILRLLGPKDAMRTSLVCKSWRSLVSDDRLWIWFLDEECPNQPRESIFFAETHLRHGYPIQTVPSEVPELSFMSMYSQRAQVPGAVIIDGGSGYCKYGWSKYDRPSGSSATFLEFGNIESPMHARLRHFFATIYSRMQVRPSMQPIFVSIPICHYDDTESAKASRRQLKEAIYSTLFEMNVPEVCAINQATLSLYAAGEISGISINIGFQATSIVPIMRKVGVEVTGLGALKLTGFLRELMQQKNISFESLYTIRTLKEKLCYVAADYEAELCKNTEATYEHPVEGSFTLSRERFQTGEILFQPRMAGVQTMSLHQAVALCIEHCHDAELNADDTWFKTVVLSGGTACLPGLAERLEKELHGLLPPSISSGIRVVTPPFGANTAWFGAKLITNLSTFPGPWCLTKKRFRQKSRFNLW
;
A
#
# COMPACT_ATOMS: atom_id res chain seq x y z
N MET A 1 34.29 65.19 13.77
CA MET A 1 35.53 65.96 13.54
C MET A 1 36.62 64.94 13.21
N THR A 2 37.49 64.99 12.19
CA THR A 2 37.74 65.83 10.98
C THR A 2 39.01 65.20 10.31
N THR A 3 39.29 65.16 8.98
CA THR A 3 38.62 65.69 7.76
C THR A 3 39.14 64.97 6.48
N SER A 4 38.27 64.83 5.46
CA SER A 4 38.45 65.06 4.00
C SER A 4 39.85 65.48 3.46
N SER A 5 40.35 65.20 2.24
CA SER A 5 39.85 64.69 0.92
C SER A 5 41.07 64.65 -0.08
N PRO A 6 41.00 64.63 -1.46
CA PRO A 6 39.93 64.34 -2.44
C PRO A 6 40.30 63.41 -3.65
N PHE A 7 39.25 62.95 -4.36
CA PHE A 7 39.03 62.67 -5.81
C PHE A 7 40.16 62.82 -6.89
N PRO A 8 40.13 62.03 -8.01
CA PRO A 8 39.17 62.27 -9.12
C PRO A 8 38.60 61.07 -9.93
N THR A 9 37.42 61.33 -10.54
CA THR A 9 36.80 60.68 -11.72
C THR A 9 37.10 61.52 -12.99
N PRO A 10 36.67 61.21 -14.24
CA PRO A 10 35.76 60.16 -14.74
C PRO A 10 36.49 59.31 -15.83
N PRO A 11 36.07 59.07 -17.11
CA PRO A 11 34.88 59.40 -17.91
C PRO A 11 33.91 58.21 -18.16
N THR A 12 32.65 58.51 -18.50
CA THR A 12 31.67 57.57 -19.08
C THR A 12 31.72 57.59 -20.61
N LYS A 13 31.57 56.42 -21.26
CA LYS A 13 31.18 56.32 -22.67
C LYS A 13 30.00 55.37 -22.81
N LYS A 14 28.90 55.87 -23.39
CA LYS A 14 27.79 55.05 -23.88
C LYS A 14 28.27 54.25 -25.10
N MET A 15 28.04 52.95 -25.11
CA MET A 15 27.79 52.20 -26.33
C MET A 15 26.52 51.38 -26.12
N GLN A 16 25.60 51.49 -27.08
CA GLN A 16 24.45 50.61 -27.16
C GLN A 16 24.95 49.18 -27.42
N ASN A 17 24.32 48.20 -26.78
CA ASN A 17 24.35 46.81 -27.21
C ASN A 17 22.95 46.22 -26.96
N ASP A 18 22.46 45.43 -27.91
CA ASP A 18 21.08 44.95 -27.93
C ASP A 18 20.80 43.88 -26.86
N GLU A 19 20.20 44.29 -25.73
CA GLU A 19 19.58 43.35 -24.80
C GLU A 19 18.20 42.88 -25.28
N LYS A 20 18.22 41.89 -26.18
CA LYS A 20 17.16 40.87 -26.27
C LYS A 20 17.75 39.49 -25.96
N SER A 21 18.24 39.30 -24.74
CA SER A 21 18.52 37.96 -24.22
C SER A 21 17.35 37.45 -23.38
N SER A 22 16.83 36.29 -23.75
CA SER A 22 15.80 35.60 -22.99
C SER A 22 16.39 35.08 -21.68
N LEU A 23 15.86 35.54 -20.54
CA LEU A 23 16.23 35.06 -19.21
C LEU A 23 15.81 33.60 -19.00
N ILE A 24 16.65 32.67 -19.45
CA ILE A 24 16.58 31.26 -19.08
C ILE A 24 16.90 31.17 -17.58
N SER A 25 15.95 30.69 -16.78
CA SER A 25 16.13 30.52 -15.34
C SER A 25 17.41 29.70 -15.02
N PRO A 26 18.22 30.09 -14.03
CA PRO A 26 19.42 29.33 -13.62
C PRO A 26 19.12 27.85 -13.29
N ALA A 27 17.91 27.56 -12.80
CA ALA A 27 17.46 26.19 -12.55
C ALA A 27 17.34 25.36 -13.84
N LEU A 28 16.90 25.98 -14.95
CA LEU A 28 16.77 25.35 -16.26
C LEU A 28 18.14 25.00 -16.86
N SER A 29 19.10 25.91 -16.76
CA SER A 29 20.47 25.68 -17.24
C SER A 29 21.16 24.56 -16.43
N THR A 30 20.94 24.52 -15.11
CA THR A 30 21.42 23.45 -14.22
C THR A 30 20.78 22.09 -14.56
N MET A 31 19.50 22.08 -14.95
CA MET A 31 18.77 20.87 -15.33
C MET A 31 19.25 20.31 -16.69
N LEU A 32 19.46 21.19 -17.69
CA LEU A 32 20.07 20.84 -18.97
C LEU A 32 21.45 20.18 -18.79
N LEU A 33 22.30 20.76 -17.93
CA LEU A 33 23.61 20.20 -17.57
C LEU A 33 23.52 18.82 -16.91
N ARG A 34 22.60 18.62 -15.95
CA ARG A 34 22.43 17.32 -15.27
C ARG A 34 21.94 16.21 -16.19
N LEU A 35 21.06 16.51 -17.15
CA LEU A 35 20.55 15.54 -18.14
C LEU A 35 21.58 15.21 -19.23
N ALA A 36 22.40 16.19 -19.63
CA ALA A 36 23.49 15.96 -20.59
C ALA A 36 24.64 15.08 -20.03
N VAL A 37 24.85 15.10 -18.71
CA VAL A 37 25.89 14.27 -18.05
C VAL A 37 25.44 12.81 -17.87
N ARG A 38 24.17 12.57 -17.57
CA ARG A 38 23.62 11.21 -17.32
C ARG A 38 23.31 10.38 -18.57
N SER A 39 23.26 11.00 -19.75
CA SER A 39 22.90 10.32 -20.99
C SER A 39 24.11 9.66 -21.70
N PRO A 40 23.91 8.52 -22.39
CA PRO A 40 24.93 7.91 -23.24
C PRO A 40 25.45 8.91 -24.28
N PRO A 41 26.75 8.89 -24.65
CA PRO A 41 27.33 9.80 -25.63
C PRO A 41 26.50 10.00 -26.92
N PRO A 42 25.96 8.96 -27.59
CA PRO A 42 25.19 9.15 -28.84
C PRO A 42 23.85 9.88 -28.67
N LEU A 43 23.26 9.92 -27.47
CA LEU A 43 21.92 10.49 -27.24
C LEU A 43 21.96 11.97 -26.78
N ARG A 44 23.13 12.48 -26.39
CA ARG A 44 23.29 13.85 -25.85
C ARG A 44 22.85 14.98 -26.80
N PRO A 45 23.21 14.98 -28.11
CA PRO A 45 22.82 16.06 -29.03
C PRO A 45 21.30 16.10 -29.24
N ALA A 46 20.70 14.90 -29.37
CA ALA A 46 19.28 14.69 -29.53
C ALA A 46 18.49 15.27 -28.34
N MET A 47 18.85 14.89 -27.10
CA MET A 47 18.23 15.42 -25.88
C MET A 47 18.39 16.94 -25.74
N SER A 48 19.57 17.49 -26.04
CA SER A 48 19.83 18.94 -25.96
C SER A 48 18.96 19.77 -26.92
N SER A 49 18.71 19.24 -28.12
CA SER A 49 17.85 19.87 -29.13
C SER A 49 16.36 19.82 -28.72
N ILE A 50 15.89 18.68 -28.21
CA ILE A 50 14.50 18.52 -27.70
C ILE A 50 14.24 19.45 -26.52
N LEU A 51 15.13 19.46 -25.52
CA LEU A 51 14.97 20.30 -24.34
C LEU A 51 14.97 21.80 -24.70
N ARG A 52 15.79 22.25 -25.66
CA ARG A 52 15.71 23.64 -26.17
C ARG A 52 14.34 23.95 -26.77
N LYS A 53 13.82 23.10 -27.66
CA LYS A 53 12.48 23.29 -28.27
C LYS A 53 11.35 23.29 -27.24
N ILE A 54 11.43 22.44 -26.20
CA ILE A 54 10.49 22.46 -25.07
C ILE A 54 10.54 23.81 -24.34
N VAL A 55 11.74 24.34 -24.07
CA VAL A 55 11.93 25.61 -23.37
C VAL A 55 11.41 26.79 -24.19
N GLU A 56 11.72 26.84 -25.48
CA GLU A 56 11.20 27.87 -26.40
C GLU A 56 9.65 27.88 -26.43
N LEU A 57 9.02 26.70 -26.51
CA LEU A 57 7.56 26.56 -26.47
C LEU A 57 6.95 26.92 -25.10
N ALA A 58 7.67 26.66 -24.00
CA ALA A 58 7.24 27.03 -22.65
C ALA A 58 7.34 28.54 -22.40
N SER A 59 8.40 29.19 -22.90
CA SER A 59 8.61 30.64 -22.80
C SER A 59 7.63 31.46 -23.64
N ASN A 60 7.08 30.89 -24.70
CA ASN A 60 6.12 31.56 -25.60
C ASN A 60 4.64 31.48 -25.13
N ARG A 61 4.35 31.01 -23.91
CA ARG A 61 2.99 31.07 -23.32
C ARG A 61 2.79 32.34 -22.49
N PRO A 62 1.90 33.28 -22.88
CA PRO A 62 1.53 34.41 -22.03
C PRO A 62 0.69 33.95 -20.83
N PRO A 63 0.72 34.67 -19.70
CA PRO A 63 -0.10 34.35 -18.53
C PRO A 63 -1.58 34.75 -18.75
N SER A 64 -2.47 33.78 -18.53
CA SER A 64 -3.94 33.94 -18.37
C SER A 64 -4.69 34.91 -19.29
N ALA A 65 -5.35 34.36 -20.32
CA ALA A 65 -6.59 34.93 -20.86
C ALA A 65 -7.60 33.81 -21.09
N ALA A 66 -8.86 34.05 -20.76
CA ALA A 66 -9.94 33.08 -20.93
C ALA A 66 -10.45 33.05 -22.39
N ALA A 67 -10.96 31.88 -22.79
CA ALA A 67 -11.91 31.64 -23.87
C ALA A 67 -11.72 32.37 -25.23
N GLY A 68 -11.29 31.62 -26.25
CA GLY A 68 -11.67 31.87 -27.64
C GLY A 68 -10.52 32.03 -28.64
N GLY A 69 -10.57 31.25 -29.73
CA GLY A 69 -9.83 31.53 -30.97
C GLY A 69 -8.60 30.66 -31.25
N ALA A 70 -8.61 29.99 -32.41
CA ALA A 70 -7.49 29.37 -33.12
C ALA A 70 -6.60 28.38 -32.33
N ALA A 71 -6.91 27.08 -32.46
CA ALA A 71 -5.95 26.02 -32.19
C ALA A 71 -4.79 26.11 -33.22
N SER A 72 -3.60 26.51 -32.78
CA SER A 72 -2.41 26.51 -33.63
C SER A 72 -2.09 25.08 -34.07
N ALA A 73 -2.10 24.85 -35.38
CA ALA A 73 -1.82 23.54 -35.95
C ALA A 73 -0.37 23.16 -35.66
N GLN A 74 -0.16 22.21 -34.75
CA GLN A 74 1.19 21.75 -34.42
C GLN A 74 1.85 21.11 -35.65
N PRO A 75 3.17 21.33 -35.85
CA PRO A 75 3.88 20.71 -36.96
C PRO A 75 3.73 19.18 -36.91
N SER A 76 3.70 18.55 -38.08
CA SER A 76 3.55 17.10 -38.24
C SER A 76 4.87 16.36 -38.01
N SER A 77 5.96 16.93 -38.54
CA SER A 77 7.27 16.32 -38.68
C SER A 77 8.07 16.24 -37.37
N LEU A 78 8.91 15.21 -37.27
CA LEU A 78 9.93 15.07 -36.22
C LEU A 78 11.20 15.90 -36.54
N GLY A 79 11.34 16.42 -37.76
CA GLY A 79 12.51 17.15 -38.23
C GLY A 79 13.74 16.24 -38.27
N ASP A 80 14.88 16.72 -37.75
CA ASP A 80 16.15 15.98 -37.71
C ASP A 80 16.06 14.59 -37.05
N PHE A 81 15.01 14.37 -36.24
CA PHE A 81 14.75 13.13 -35.53
C PHE A 81 14.05 12.04 -36.37
N GLU A 82 13.56 12.34 -37.58
CA GLU A 82 12.90 11.36 -38.48
C GLU A 82 13.83 10.22 -38.90
N LYS A 83 15.15 10.43 -38.83
CA LYS A 83 16.17 9.43 -39.16
C LYS A 83 16.48 8.47 -38.00
N LEU A 84 15.92 8.68 -36.81
CA LEU A 84 16.14 7.83 -35.65
C LEU A 84 15.08 6.73 -35.57
N PRO A 85 15.47 5.47 -35.26
CA PRO A 85 14.53 4.41 -34.92
C PRO A 85 13.60 4.77 -33.76
N VAL A 86 12.37 4.25 -33.78
CA VAL A 86 11.32 4.56 -32.80
C VAL A 86 11.72 4.19 -31.37
N ASP A 87 12.43 3.07 -31.20
CA ASP A 87 12.99 2.64 -29.92
C ASP A 87 13.99 3.66 -29.36
N VAL A 88 14.83 4.28 -30.19
CA VAL A 88 15.75 5.35 -29.79
C VAL A 88 14.97 6.59 -29.32
N LEU A 89 13.89 6.95 -30.00
CA LEU A 89 13.00 8.05 -29.59
C LEU A 89 12.32 7.76 -28.24
N VAL A 90 11.89 6.52 -28.01
CA VAL A 90 11.32 6.08 -26.72
C VAL A 90 12.38 6.12 -25.62
N GLN A 91 13.62 5.68 -25.87
CA GLN A 91 14.71 5.79 -24.88
C GLN A 91 15.04 7.24 -24.53
N ILE A 92 14.95 8.17 -25.50
CA ILE A 92 15.07 9.61 -25.23
C ILE A 92 13.93 10.09 -24.30
N LEU A 93 12.68 9.69 -24.54
CA LEU A 93 11.56 10.05 -23.67
C LEU A 93 11.74 9.51 -22.24
N ARG A 94 12.21 8.26 -22.10
CA ARG A 94 12.55 7.65 -20.80
C ARG A 94 13.61 8.46 -20.05
N LEU A 95 14.69 8.86 -20.72
CA LEU A 95 15.77 9.66 -20.14
C LEU A 95 15.38 11.11 -19.79
N LEU A 96 14.39 11.68 -20.49
CA LEU A 96 13.80 12.99 -20.14
C LEU A 96 12.95 12.92 -18.87
N GLY A 97 12.39 11.74 -18.57
CA GLY A 97 11.46 11.57 -17.47
C GLY A 97 10.04 12.06 -17.79
N PRO A 98 9.04 11.69 -16.98
CA PRO A 98 7.63 11.77 -17.33
C PRO A 98 7.12 13.21 -17.57
N LYS A 99 7.61 14.19 -16.79
CA LYS A 99 7.20 15.59 -16.92
C LYS A 99 7.66 16.24 -18.23
N ASP A 100 8.89 15.93 -18.68
CA ASP A 100 9.44 16.49 -19.91
C ASP A 100 9.08 15.68 -21.14
N ALA A 101 8.92 14.35 -21.00
CA ALA A 101 8.26 13.52 -22.00
C ALA A 101 6.87 14.09 -22.36
N MET A 102 6.03 14.41 -21.37
CA MET A 102 4.75 15.09 -21.61
C MET A 102 4.88 16.42 -22.36
N ARG A 103 5.92 17.20 -22.11
CA ARG A 103 6.16 18.47 -22.83
C ARG A 103 6.56 18.25 -24.29
N THR A 104 7.20 17.13 -24.64
CA THR A 104 7.48 16.81 -26.07
C THR A 104 6.20 16.67 -26.90
N SER A 105 5.08 16.24 -26.30
CA SER A 105 3.77 16.15 -26.98
C SER A 105 3.23 17.48 -27.52
N LEU A 106 3.82 18.60 -27.06
CA LEU A 106 3.55 19.96 -27.53
C LEU A 106 4.47 20.40 -28.66
N VAL A 107 5.49 19.61 -29.05
CA VAL A 107 6.45 19.96 -30.10
C VAL A 107 5.89 19.64 -31.48
N CYS A 108 5.44 18.40 -31.71
CA CYS A 108 4.85 17.98 -32.98
C CYS A 108 3.88 16.81 -32.81
N LYS A 109 3.08 16.52 -33.84
CA LYS A 109 2.12 15.39 -33.84
C LYS A 109 2.81 14.03 -33.62
N SER A 110 4.00 13.83 -34.18
CA SER A 110 4.74 12.58 -34.06
C SER A 110 5.26 12.34 -32.63
N TRP A 111 5.80 13.37 -31.97
CA TRP A 111 6.14 13.28 -30.54
C TRP A 111 4.90 13.02 -29.68
N ARG A 112 3.76 13.67 -29.98
CA ARG A 112 2.50 13.39 -29.29
C ARG A 112 2.08 11.93 -29.43
N SER A 113 2.18 11.35 -30.63
CA SER A 113 1.86 9.93 -30.86
C SER A 113 2.74 8.98 -30.04
N LEU A 114 4.03 9.29 -29.87
CA LEU A 114 4.95 8.50 -29.04
C LEU A 114 4.67 8.68 -27.54
N VAL A 115 4.28 9.87 -27.11
CA VAL A 115 3.93 10.16 -25.71
C VAL A 115 2.56 9.56 -25.33
N SER A 116 1.64 9.40 -26.28
CA SER A 116 0.35 8.73 -26.05
C SER A 116 0.44 7.19 -26.04
N ASP A 117 1.63 6.61 -26.22
CA ASP A 117 1.85 5.17 -26.12
C ASP A 117 1.95 4.73 -24.65
N ASP A 118 1.01 3.91 -24.20
CA ASP A 118 0.96 3.43 -22.82
C ASP A 118 2.19 2.60 -22.41
N ARG A 119 2.96 2.04 -23.35
CA ARG A 119 4.22 1.32 -23.05
C ARG A 119 5.29 2.24 -22.44
N LEU A 120 5.23 3.55 -22.73
CA LEU A 120 6.09 4.54 -22.09
C LEU A 120 5.66 4.78 -20.63
N TRP A 121 4.35 4.83 -20.37
CA TRP A 121 3.78 5.12 -19.06
C TRP A 121 3.81 3.95 -18.10
N ILE A 122 3.62 2.73 -18.62
CA ILE A 122 3.89 1.49 -17.88
C ILE A 122 5.35 1.49 -17.41
N TRP A 123 6.31 1.81 -18.29
CA TRP A 123 7.73 1.88 -17.90
C TRP A 123 8.01 2.93 -16.81
N PHE A 124 7.39 4.12 -16.88
CA PHE A 124 7.52 5.12 -15.81
C PHE A 124 6.88 4.67 -14.49
N LEU A 125 5.78 3.91 -14.51
CA LEU A 125 5.18 3.33 -13.30
C LEU A 125 6.05 2.24 -12.68
N ASP A 126 6.61 1.36 -13.52
CA ASP A 126 7.47 0.26 -13.07
C ASP A 126 8.76 0.81 -12.41
N GLU A 127 9.36 1.88 -12.95
CA GLU A 127 10.53 2.56 -12.37
C GLU A 127 10.21 3.34 -11.08
N GLU A 128 9.02 3.94 -10.97
CA GLU A 128 8.61 4.68 -9.76
C GLU A 128 8.12 3.77 -8.61
N CYS A 129 7.64 2.57 -8.93
CA CYS A 129 7.02 1.65 -7.98
C CYS A 129 7.51 0.19 -8.18
N PRO A 130 8.83 -0.08 -8.14
CA PRO A 130 9.41 -1.38 -8.51
C PRO A 130 8.97 -2.55 -7.61
N ASN A 131 8.40 -2.25 -6.44
CA ASN A 131 7.90 -3.22 -5.46
C ASN A 131 6.36 -3.39 -5.51
N GLN A 132 5.67 -2.82 -6.50
CA GLN A 132 4.21 -2.88 -6.62
C GLN A 132 3.80 -3.37 -8.02
N PRO A 133 3.12 -4.52 -8.15
CA PRO A 133 2.68 -5.01 -9.45
C PRO A 133 1.78 -4.02 -10.19
N ARG A 134 2.04 -3.82 -11.49
CA ARG A 134 1.23 -2.99 -12.38
C ARG A 134 -0.23 -3.46 -12.42
N GLU A 135 -0.47 -4.76 -12.31
CA GLU A 135 -1.79 -5.40 -12.23
C GLU A 135 -2.57 -4.88 -11.01
N SER A 136 -1.90 -4.70 -9.85
CA SER A 136 -2.52 -4.12 -8.65
C SER A 136 -2.87 -2.64 -8.84
N ILE A 137 -2.06 -1.87 -9.58
CA ILE A 137 -2.36 -0.47 -9.91
C ILE A 137 -3.59 -0.40 -10.82
N PHE A 138 -3.62 -1.22 -11.87
CA PHE A 138 -4.75 -1.28 -12.80
C PHE A 138 -6.03 -1.73 -12.11
N PHE A 139 -5.97 -2.79 -11.29
CA PHE A 139 -7.09 -3.24 -10.44
C PHE A 139 -7.64 -2.11 -9.57
N ALA A 140 -6.76 -1.35 -8.90
CA ALA A 140 -7.20 -0.26 -8.04
C ALA A 140 -7.90 0.87 -8.83
N GLU A 141 -7.32 1.32 -9.95
CA GLU A 141 -7.92 2.38 -10.78
C GLU A 141 -9.22 1.96 -11.48
N THR A 142 -9.43 0.66 -11.73
CA THR A 142 -10.66 0.14 -12.34
C THR A 142 -11.76 -0.16 -11.32
N HIS A 143 -11.43 -0.78 -10.17
CA HIS A 143 -12.42 -1.29 -9.22
C HIS A 143 -12.62 -0.37 -7.99
N LEU A 144 -11.57 0.30 -7.52
CA LEU A 144 -11.59 1.06 -6.25
C LEU A 144 -11.76 2.57 -6.45
N ARG A 145 -11.64 3.08 -7.68
CA ARG A 145 -11.67 4.52 -8.01
C ARG A 145 -12.91 5.28 -7.53
N HIS A 146 -14.08 4.62 -7.46
CA HIS A 146 -15.35 5.26 -7.10
C HIS A 146 -15.63 5.34 -5.58
N GLY A 147 -14.82 4.71 -4.73
CA GLY A 147 -15.05 4.67 -3.29
C GLY A 147 -15.94 3.50 -2.84
N TYR A 148 -16.62 3.67 -1.71
CA TYR A 148 -17.54 2.67 -1.14
C TYR A 148 -18.99 3.20 -1.13
N PRO A 149 -20.01 2.38 -1.48
CA PRO A 149 -19.92 0.97 -1.89
C PRO A 149 -19.20 0.78 -3.23
N ILE A 150 -18.48 -0.34 -3.36
CA ILE A 150 -17.85 -0.73 -4.63
C ILE A 150 -18.96 -0.98 -5.65
N GLN A 151 -18.78 -0.49 -6.87
CA GLN A 151 -19.68 -0.81 -7.98
C GLN A 151 -19.40 -2.25 -8.44
N THR A 152 -20.34 -3.17 -8.19
CA THR A 152 -20.22 -4.59 -8.55
C THR A 152 -20.48 -4.86 -10.03
N VAL A 153 -21.18 -3.94 -10.70
CA VAL A 153 -21.32 -3.92 -12.16
C VAL A 153 -20.42 -2.82 -12.69
N PRO A 154 -19.45 -3.12 -13.58
CA PRO A 154 -18.71 -2.09 -14.28
C PRO A 154 -19.62 -1.39 -15.28
N SER A 155 -20.25 -0.29 -14.87
CA SER A 155 -20.70 0.74 -15.80
C SER A 155 -19.51 1.14 -16.66
N GLU A 156 -19.58 0.88 -17.98
CA GLU A 156 -18.52 1.07 -18.99
C GLU A 156 -17.15 1.43 -18.40
N VAL A 157 -16.30 0.41 -18.12
CA VAL A 157 -14.96 0.64 -17.57
C VAL A 157 -14.30 1.72 -18.43
N PRO A 158 -14.07 2.94 -17.92
CA PRO A 158 -13.53 3.99 -18.75
C PRO A 158 -12.16 3.53 -19.25
N GLU A 159 -11.91 3.65 -20.56
CA GLU A 159 -10.62 3.32 -21.18
C GLU A 159 -9.54 4.30 -20.68
N LEU A 160 -9.10 4.07 -19.44
CA LEU A 160 -8.09 4.84 -18.75
C LEU A 160 -6.72 4.39 -19.26
N SER A 161 -6.23 5.09 -20.28
CA SER A 161 -4.82 5.00 -20.69
C SER A 161 -3.89 5.09 -19.47
N PHE A 162 -2.79 4.34 -19.47
CA PHE A 162 -1.74 4.44 -18.47
C PHE A 162 -1.16 5.86 -18.38
N MET A 163 -1.13 6.60 -19.49
CA MET A 163 -0.87 8.05 -19.50
C MET A 163 -1.83 8.83 -18.57
N SER A 164 -3.13 8.58 -18.66
CA SER A 164 -4.14 9.25 -17.82
C SER A 164 -4.02 8.84 -16.35
N MET A 165 -3.81 7.54 -16.08
CA MET A 165 -3.63 7.03 -14.72
C MET A 165 -2.37 7.64 -14.07
N TYR A 166 -1.21 7.58 -14.73
CA TYR A 166 0.03 8.16 -14.21
C TYR A 166 -0.14 9.67 -13.94
N SER A 167 -0.64 10.43 -14.92
CA SER A 167 -0.76 11.89 -14.79
C SER A 167 -1.72 12.34 -13.68
N GLN A 168 -2.77 11.58 -13.38
CA GLN A 168 -3.68 11.83 -12.26
C GLN A 168 -3.03 11.42 -10.93
N ARG A 169 -2.44 10.23 -10.84
CA ARG A 169 -1.78 9.71 -9.62
C ARG A 169 -0.59 10.55 -9.17
N ALA A 170 0.11 11.19 -10.11
CA ALA A 170 1.19 12.15 -9.85
C ALA A 170 0.72 13.46 -9.18
N GLN A 171 -0.58 13.77 -9.23
CA GLN A 171 -1.19 14.93 -8.56
C GLN A 171 -1.77 14.58 -7.18
N VAL A 172 -1.96 13.28 -6.88
CA VAL A 172 -2.53 12.81 -5.61
C VAL A 172 -1.56 13.09 -4.45
N PRO A 173 -1.99 13.81 -3.39
CA PRO A 173 -1.13 14.15 -2.26
C PRO A 173 -0.64 12.92 -1.50
N GLY A 174 0.52 13.03 -0.85
CA GLY A 174 1.02 11.99 0.04
C GLY A 174 0.19 11.92 1.32
N ALA A 175 -0.35 10.74 1.62
CA ALA A 175 -1.14 10.48 2.82
C ALA A 175 -0.30 9.77 3.89
N VAL A 176 -0.64 10.00 5.16
CA VAL A 176 -0.12 9.19 6.27
C VAL A 176 -0.97 7.93 6.38
N ILE A 177 -0.36 6.76 6.23
CA ILE A 177 -1.00 5.46 6.43
C ILE A 177 -0.65 4.95 7.83
N ILE A 178 -1.66 4.51 8.57
CA ILE A 178 -1.54 3.81 9.86
C ILE A 178 -2.28 2.47 9.74
N ASP A 179 -1.52 1.38 9.68
CA ASP A 179 -2.03 0.01 9.73
C ASP A 179 -2.17 -0.45 11.19
N GLY A 180 -3.37 -0.34 11.77
CA GLY A 180 -3.65 -0.56 13.19
C GLY A 180 -3.69 -2.01 13.67
N GLY A 181 -2.74 -2.86 13.27
CA GLY A 181 -2.68 -4.30 13.61
C GLY A 181 -2.80 -4.61 15.11
N SER A 182 -3.34 -5.78 15.44
CA SER A 182 -3.73 -6.17 16.82
C SER A 182 -2.58 -6.46 17.79
N GLY A 183 -1.32 -6.39 17.35
CA GLY A 183 -0.15 -6.38 18.24
C GLY A 183 0.81 -5.25 17.88
N TYR A 184 1.12 -5.12 16.60
CA TYR A 184 1.94 -4.02 16.09
C TYR A 184 1.18 -3.19 15.07
N CYS A 185 1.15 -1.89 15.31
CA CYS A 185 0.80 -0.91 14.31
C CYS A 185 1.98 -0.71 13.36
N LYS A 186 1.72 -0.54 12.05
CA LYS A 186 2.72 -0.06 11.08
C LYS A 186 2.32 1.32 10.58
N TYR A 187 3.26 2.21 10.33
CA TYR A 187 2.94 3.55 9.86
C TYR A 187 3.93 4.01 8.79
N GLY A 188 3.48 4.85 7.86
CA GLY A 188 4.33 5.36 6.78
C GLY A 188 3.63 6.28 5.81
N TRP A 189 4.34 6.70 4.76
CA TRP A 189 3.79 7.54 3.69
C TRP A 189 3.24 6.69 2.55
N SER A 190 2.10 7.08 1.97
CA SER A 190 1.53 6.38 0.79
C SER A 190 2.46 6.33 -0.42
N LYS A 191 3.34 7.34 -0.56
CA LYS A 191 4.33 7.44 -1.63
C LYS A 191 5.60 6.61 -1.38
N TYR A 192 5.74 5.95 -0.23
CA TYR A 192 6.91 5.09 0.06
C TYR A 192 6.62 3.62 -0.26
N ASP A 193 7.66 2.86 -0.59
CA ASP A 193 7.55 1.43 -0.93
C ASP A 193 7.27 0.51 0.26
N ARG A 194 7.46 1.02 1.49
CA ARG A 194 7.31 0.24 2.73
C ARG A 194 6.87 1.14 3.88
N PRO A 195 6.31 0.59 4.97
CA PRO A 195 6.11 1.34 6.20
C PRO A 195 7.40 2.04 6.67
N SER A 196 7.29 3.29 7.12
CA SER A 196 8.38 4.05 7.73
C SER A 196 8.79 3.50 9.10
N GLY A 197 7.91 2.78 9.78
CA GLY A 197 8.21 2.12 11.04
C GLY A 197 7.02 1.34 11.62
N SER A 198 7.26 0.77 12.79
CA SER A 198 6.25 0.07 13.59
C SER A 198 6.12 0.68 14.99
N SER A 199 5.00 0.46 15.64
CA SER A 199 4.71 0.90 17.00
C SER A 199 3.83 -0.14 17.71
N ALA A 200 3.73 -0.08 19.04
CA ALA A 200 2.67 -0.79 19.75
C ALA A 200 1.29 -0.37 19.21
N THR A 201 0.35 -1.33 19.16
CA THR A 201 -1.01 -1.09 18.68
C THR A 201 -1.79 -0.14 19.59
N PHE A 202 -2.70 0.67 19.04
CA PHE A 202 -3.50 1.59 19.86
C PHE A 202 -4.46 0.88 20.84
N LEU A 203 -4.72 -0.42 20.65
CA LEU A 203 -5.47 -1.25 21.60
C LEU A 203 -4.70 -1.41 22.93
N GLU A 204 -3.37 -1.51 22.86
CA GLU A 204 -2.43 -1.75 23.97
C GLU A 204 -1.56 -0.51 24.27
N PHE A 205 -1.79 0.62 23.60
CA PHE A 205 -0.96 1.82 23.71
C PHE A 205 -1.34 2.70 24.91
N GLY A 206 -0.37 2.99 25.78
CA GLY A 206 -0.57 3.75 27.02
C GLY A 206 -1.24 2.92 28.12
N ASN A 207 -1.55 3.54 29.27
CA ASN A 207 -2.26 2.85 30.34
C ASN A 207 -3.68 2.49 29.87
N ILE A 208 -4.02 1.19 29.89
CA ILE A 208 -5.31 0.64 29.46
C ILE A 208 -6.49 1.27 30.23
N GLU A 209 -6.30 1.65 31.48
CA GLU A 209 -7.27 2.34 32.34
C GLU A 209 -7.62 3.75 31.84
N SER A 210 -6.74 4.35 31.02
CA SER A 210 -6.99 5.69 30.45
C SER A 210 -8.13 5.65 29.42
N PRO A 211 -9.02 6.66 29.40
CA PRO A 211 -10.10 6.75 28.43
C PRO A 211 -9.61 6.57 26.99
N MET A 212 -10.34 5.78 26.19
CA MET A 212 -9.99 5.44 24.81
C MET A 212 -9.61 6.67 23.97
N HIS A 213 -10.33 7.78 24.14
CA HIS A 213 -10.06 9.04 23.45
C HIS A 213 -8.67 9.62 23.77
N ALA A 214 -8.26 9.59 25.05
CA ALA A 214 -6.94 10.07 25.48
C ALA A 214 -5.83 9.16 24.93
N ARG A 215 -6.02 7.83 24.96
CA ARG A 215 -5.09 6.85 24.38
C ARG A 215 -4.92 7.05 22.87
N LEU A 216 -6.02 7.16 22.12
CA LEU A 216 -5.99 7.43 20.67
C LEU A 216 -5.29 8.76 20.37
N ARG A 217 -5.57 9.82 21.13
CA ARG A 217 -4.94 11.14 20.93
C ARG A 217 -3.43 11.08 21.17
N HIS A 218 -3.01 10.41 22.24
CA HIS A 218 -1.59 10.22 22.53
C HIS A 218 -0.91 9.39 21.42
N PHE A 219 -1.52 8.27 21.03
CA PHE A 219 -1.04 7.39 19.95
C PHE A 219 -0.85 8.15 18.64
N PHE A 220 -1.88 8.83 18.13
CA PHE A 220 -1.78 9.57 16.87
C PHE A 220 -0.74 10.70 16.97
N ALA A 221 -0.67 11.42 18.10
CA ALA A 221 0.35 12.45 18.32
C ALA A 221 1.79 11.87 18.28
N THR A 222 2.01 10.68 18.86
CA THR A 222 3.29 9.97 18.77
C THR A 222 3.63 9.60 17.33
N ILE A 223 2.67 9.07 16.54
CA ILE A 223 2.91 8.74 15.13
C ILE A 223 3.22 10.00 14.30
N TYR A 224 2.44 11.07 14.46
CA TYR A 224 2.69 12.34 13.76
C TYR A 224 4.05 12.96 14.11
N SER A 225 4.46 12.88 15.37
CA SER A 225 5.79 13.31 15.84
C SER A 225 6.91 12.49 15.18
N ARG A 226 6.80 11.15 15.18
CA ARG A 226 7.78 10.25 14.51
C ARG A 226 7.84 10.46 13.00
N MET A 227 6.71 10.81 12.37
CA MET A 227 6.62 11.14 10.95
C MET A 227 7.03 12.59 10.61
N GLN A 228 7.36 13.40 11.62
CA GLN A 228 7.76 14.80 11.51
C GLN A 228 6.78 15.67 10.71
N VAL A 229 5.47 15.36 10.78
CA VAL A 229 4.42 16.06 10.03
C VAL A 229 3.30 16.53 10.95
N ARG A 230 2.81 17.75 10.70
CA ARG A 230 1.66 18.32 11.42
C ARG A 230 0.37 17.64 10.97
N PRO A 231 -0.56 17.24 11.87
CA PRO A 231 -1.78 16.54 11.49
C PRO A 231 -2.66 17.29 10.48
N SER A 232 -2.63 18.63 10.50
CA SER A 232 -3.44 19.48 9.62
C SER A 232 -2.94 19.61 8.18
N MET A 233 -1.82 18.99 7.82
CA MET A 233 -1.17 19.18 6.50
C MET A 233 -1.63 18.20 5.41
N GLN A 234 -2.08 17.00 5.79
CA GLN A 234 -2.31 15.89 4.84
C GLN A 234 -3.49 15.01 5.30
N PRO A 235 -4.17 14.31 4.38
CA PRO A 235 -5.14 13.28 4.75
C PRO A 235 -4.45 12.10 5.46
N ILE A 236 -5.23 11.41 6.29
CA ILE A 236 -4.81 10.17 6.96
C ILE A 236 -5.63 8.99 6.49
N PHE A 237 -4.99 7.84 6.36
CA PHE A 237 -5.62 6.54 6.20
C PHE A 237 -5.38 5.70 7.44
N VAL A 238 -6.43 5.19 8.07
CA VAL A 238 -6.36 4.29 9.22
C VAL A 238 -6.99 2.95 8.88
N SER A 239 -6.17 1.90 8.93
CA SER A 239 -6.63 0.51 8.92
C SER A 239 -7.20 0.20 10.31
N ILE A 240 -8.49 -0.14 10.37
CA ILE A 240 -9.17 -0.52 11.61
C ILE A 240 -8.91 -2.02 11.86
N PRO A 241 -8.39 -2.41 13.03
CA PRO A 241 -8.21 -3.81 13.37
C PRO A 241 -9.53 -4.57 13.43
N ILE A 242 -9.44 -5.87 13.17
CA ILE A 242 -10.53 -6.80 13.44
C ILE A 242 -10.50 -7.09 14.95
N CYS A 243 -11.37 -6.41 15.69
CA CYS A 243 -11.55 -6.55 17.14
C CYS A 243 -13.05 -6.58 17.49
N HIS A 244 -13.40 -7.15 18.64
CA HIS A 244 -14.78 -7.44 19.04
C HIS A 244 -15.52 -8.19 17.91
N TYR A 245 -15.06 -9.41 17.60
CA TYR A 245 -15.46 -10.13 16.40
C TYR A 245 -16.88 -10.70 16.45
N ASP A 246 -17.39 -11.03 17.64
CA ASP A 246 -18.72 -11.62 17.85
C ASP A 246 -19.84 -10.86 17.11
N ASP A 247 -20.88 -11.56 16.68
CA ASP A 247 -22.07 -10.92 16.09
C ASP A 247 -23.09 -10.41 17.13
N THR A 248 -22.67 -10.25 18.39
CA THR A 248 -23.50 -9.64 19.43
C THR A 248 -23.70 -8.14 19.17
N GLU A 249 -24.84 -7.59 19.58
CA GLU A 249 -25.08 -6.14 19.50
C GLU A 249 -24.08 -5.33 20.36
N SER A 250 -23.57 -5.92 21.44
CA SER A 250 -22.47 -5.34 22.22
C SER A 250 -21.19 -5.19 21.38
N ALA A 251 -20.75 -6.26 20.72
CA ALA A 251 -19.57 -6.22 19.85
C ALA A 251 -19.76 -5.28 18.63
N LYS A 252 -20.96 -5.26 18.04
CA LYS A 252 -21.34 -4.27 17.00
C LYS A 252 -21.23 -2.84 17.53
N ALA A 253 -21.71 -2.57 18.75
CA ALA A 253 -21.60 -1.25 19.39
C ALA A 253 -20.13 -0.87 19.68
N SER A 254 -19.32 -1.76 20.23
CA SER A 254 -17.89 -1.51 20.47
C SER A 254 -17.13 -1.18 19.18
N ARG A 255 -17.40 -1.89 18.08
CA ARG A 255 -16.82 -1.62 16.75
C ARG A 255 -17.22 -0.23 16.22
N ARG A 256 -18.48 0.19 16.42
CA ARG A 256 -18.95 1.55 16.07
C ARG A 256 -18.28 2.62 16.94
N GLN A 257 -18.26 2.43 18.26
CA GLN A 257 -17.66 3.35 19.22
C GLN A 257 -16.17 3.58 18.95
N LEU A 258 -15.40 2.52 18.67
CA LEU A 258 -13.99 2.63 18.30
C LEU A 258 -13.80 3.47 17.02
N LYS A 259 -14.61 3.22 15.99
CA LYS A 259 -14.56 3.96 14.73
C LYS A 259 -14.91 5.44 14.92
N GLU A 260 -15.93 5.75 15.73
CA GLU A 260 -16.32 7.11 16.06
C GLU A 260 -15.29 7.86 16.92
N ALA A 261 -14.65 7.16 17.86
CA ALA A 261 -13.55 7.69 18.67
C ALA A 261 -12.34 8.06 17.79
N ILE A 262 -11.94 7.17 16.87
CA ILE A 262 -10.86 7.42 15.89
C ILE A 262 -11.15 8.68 15.06
N TYR A 263 -12.35 8.81 14.47
CA TYR A 263 -12.72 10.00 13.72
C TYR A 263 -12.72 11.27 14.58
N SER A 264 -13.32 11.22 15.77
CA SER A 264 -13.41 12.36 16.69
C SER A 264 -12.01 12.88 17.06
N THR A 265 -11.12 11.99 17.51
CA THR A 265 -9.74 12.33 17.85
C THR A 265 -8.99 12.96 16.69
N LEU A 266 -9.05 12.36 15.49
CA LEU A 266 -8.32 12.87 14.32
C LEU A 266 -8.84 14.24 13.87
N PHE A 267 -10.16 14.45 13.88
CA PHE A 267 -10.74 15.76 13.56
C PHE A 267 -10.49 16.81 14.66
N GLU A 268 -10.36 16.43 15.92
CA GLU A 268 -9.88 17.33 16.99
C GLU A 268 -8.41 17.71 16.85
N MET A 269 -7.59 16.79 16.33
CA MET A 269 -6.20 17.07 15.94
C MET A 269 -6.11 17.92 14.66
N ASN A 270 -7.25 18.35 14.11
CA ASN A 270 -7.39 19.14 12.88
C ASN A 270 -6.88 18.46 11.61
N VAL A 271 -6.90 17.12 11.56
CA VAL A 271 -6.72 16.39 10.31
C VAL A 271 -7.83 16.79 9.31
N PRO A 272 -7.50 17.13 8.05
CA PRO A 272 -8.49 17.61 7.09
C PRO A 272 -9.49 16.52 6.70
N GLU A 273 -8.97 15.33 6.41
CA GLU A 273 -9.69 14.21 5.80
C GLU A 273 -9.18 12.87 6.35
N VAL A 274 -10.12 11.98 6.66
CA VAL A 274 -9.85 10.68 7.30
C VAL A 274 -10.52 9.57 6.48
N CYS A 275 -9.72 8.64 5.95
CA CYS A 275 -10.19 7.36 5.45
C CYS A 275 -10.02 6.30 6.54
N ALA A 276 -11.03 5.44 6.77
CA ALA A 276 -10.95 4.39 7.78
C ALA A 276 -11.68 3.10 7.34
N ILE A 277 -10.90 2.08 6.96
CA ILE A 277 -11.33 0.80 6.37
C ILE A 277 -10.81 -0.35 7.24
N ASN A 278 -11.50 -1.49 7.29
CA ASN A 278 -11.07 -2.64 8.08
C ASN A 278 -9.89 -3.41 7.44
N GLN A 279 -9.12 -4.14 8.24
CA GLN A 279 -7.95 -4.90 7.77
C GLN A 279 -8.29 -6.01 6.76
N ALA A 280 -9.40 -6.72 6.91
CA ALA A 280 -9.77 -7.82 6.01
C ALA A 280 -10.01 -7.34 4.56
N THR A 281 -10.81 -6.29 4.41
CA THR A 281 -11.07 -5.65 3.12
C THR A 281 -9.78 -5.18 2.45
N LEU A 282 -8.83 -4.63 3.23
CA LEU A 282 -7.54 -4.18 2.69
C LEU A 282 -6.64 -5.34 2.27
N SER A 283 -6.73 -6.48 2.94
CA SER A 283 -6.00 -7.69 2.53
C SER A 283 -6.49 -8.23 1.19
N LEU A 284 -7.81 -8.25 0.95
CA LEU A 284 -8.38 -8.63 -0.36
C LEU A 284 -7.96 -7.66 -1.47
N TYR A 285 -8.07 -6.34 -1.23
CA TYR A 285 -7.65 -5.34 -2.21
C TYR A 285 -6.15 -5.45 -2.56
N ALA A 286 -5.31 -5.80 -1.58
CA ALA A 286 -3.89 -6.04 -1.81
C ALA A 286 -3.63 -7.30 -2.67
N ALA A 287 -4.53 -8.29 -2.62
CA ALA A 287 -4.50 -9.49 -3.47
C ALA A 287 -5.16 -9.28 -4.85
N GLY A 288 -5.74 -8.11 -5.13
CA GLY A 288 -6.45 -7.84 -6.39
C GLY A 288 -7.91 -8.33 -6.41
N GLU A 289 -8.52 -8.53 -5.25
CA GLU A 289 -9.86 -9.10 -5.10
C GLU A 289 -10.81 -8.08 -4.45
N ILE A 290 -12.04 -7.94 -4.97
CA ILE A 290 -13.10 -7.10 -4.36
C ILE A 290 -14.00 -7.89 -3.39
N SER A 291 -13.96 -9.21 -3.48
CA SER A 291 -14.72 -10.16 -2.66
C SER A 291 -13.89 -11.40 -2.34
N GLY A 292 -14.28 -12.11 -1.29
CA GLY A 292 -13.61 -13.34 -0.86
C GLY A 292 -13.63 -13.49 0.65
N ILE A 293 -12.87 -14.45 1.14
CA ILE A 293 -12.69 -14.69 2.57
C ILE A 293 -11.29 -14.23 2.97
N SER A 294 -11.19 -13.23 3.84
CA SER A 294 -9.92 -12.80 4.41
C SER A 294 -9.63 -13.53 5.73
N ILE A 295 -8.57 -14.35 5.75
CA ILE A 295 -8.04 -14.97 6.97
C ILE A 295 -6.91 -14.10 7.50
N ASN A 296 -7.14 -13.39 8.60
CA ASN A 296 -6.12 -12.61 9.30
C ASN A 296 -5.62 -13.36 10.54
N ILE A 297 -4.41 -13.92 10.47
CA ILE A 297 -3.72 -14.54 11.61
C ILE A 297 -2.99 -13.43 12.39
N GLY A 298 -3.74 -12.82 13.31
CA GLY A 298 -3.31 -11.69 14.13
C GLY A 298 -2.37 -12.08 15.27
N PHE A 299 -2.12 -11.12 16.18
CA PHE A 299 -1.22 -11.36 17.32
C PHE A 299 -1.85 -12.27 18.38
N GLN A 300 -3.10 -11.99 18.77
CA GLN A 300 -3.81 -12.72 19.83
C GLN A 300 -4.72 -13.85 19.28
N ALA A 301 -5.38 -13.64 18.15
CA ALA A 301 -6.37 -14.55 17.56
C ALA A 301 -6.29 -14.59 16.03
N THR A 302 -6.93 -15.58 15.40
CA THR A 302 -7.14 -15.66 13.95
C THR A 302 -8.59 -15.37 13.62
N SER A 303 -8.84 -14.44 12.70
CA SER A 303 -10.18 -14.07 12.26
C SER A 303 -10.39 -14.37 10.78
N ILE A 304 -11.46 -15.08 10.46
CA ILE A 304 -11.91 -15.44 9.12
C ILE A 304 -13.10 -14.55 8.79
N VAL A 305 -12.90 -13.61 7.86
CA VAL A 305 -13.87 -12.55 7.55
C VAL A 305 -14.31 -12.67 6.09
N PRO A 306 -15.54 -13.11 5.81
CA PRO A 306 -16.12 -13.04 4.47
C PRO A 306 -16.45 -11.59 4.11
N ILE A 307 -16.06 -11.16 2.91
CA ILE A 307 -16.24 -9.79 2.42
C ILE A 307 -16.99 -9.86 1.08
N MET A 308 -18.29 -9.55 1.13
CA MET A 308 -19.16 -9.07 0.05
C MET A 308 -20.58 -8.94 0.61
N ARG A 309 -20.99 -9.98 1.35
CA ARG A 309 -22.30 -10.14 1.99
C ARG A 309 -22.20 -10.08 3.51
N LYS A 310 -23.35 -10.02 4.19
CA LYS A 310 -23.45 -10.08 5.66
C LYS A 310 -23.45 -11.53 6.14
N VAL A 311 -22.29 -12.20 6.02
CA VAL A 311 -22.04 -13.50 6.66
C VAL A 311 -21.27 -13.25 7.97
N GLY A 312 -21.39 -14.17 8.93
CA GLY A 312 -20.70 -14.10 10.23
C GLY A 312 -19.17 -14.08 10.09
N VAL A 313 -18.50 -13.72 11.19
CA VAL A 313 -17.03 -13.76 11.30
C VAL A 313 -16.64 -14.92 12.20
N GLU A 314 -15.97 -15.92 11.66
CA GLU A 314 -15.43 -17.02 12.45
C GLU A 314 -14.09 -16.63 13.07
N VAL A 315 -13.85 -17.02 14.33
CA VAL A 315 -12.60 -16.71 15.04
C VAL A 315 -12.10 -17.91 15.83
N THR A 316 -10.80 -18.18 15.70
CA THR A 316 -10.11 -19.14 16.57
C THR A 316 -9.22 -18.41 17.58
N GLY A 317 -9.16 -18.92 18.80
CA GLY A 317 -8.37 -18.36 19.91
C GLY A 317 -6.85 -18.53 19.76
N LEU A 318 -6.36 -18.59 18.52
CA LEU A 318 -4.99 -18.97 18.17
C LEU A 318 -4.37 -17.88 17.28
N GLY A 319 -3.46 -17.10 17.85
CA GLY A 319 -2.69 -16.07 17.15
C GLY A 319 -1.17 -16.26 17.29
N ALA A 320 -0.40 -15.34 16.70
CA ALA A 320 1.06 -15.36 16.70
C ALA A 320 1.70 -15.50 18.09
N LEU A 321 1.08 -14.94 19.14
CA LEU A 321 1.53 -15.05 20.53
C LEU A 321 1.56 -16.51 21.00
N LYS A 322 0.52 -17.31 20.70
CA LYS A 322 0.46 -18.71 21.13
C LYS A 322 1.44 -19.60 20.36
N LEU A 323 1.65 -19.37 19.05
CA LEU A 323 2.71 -20.05 18.30
C LEU A 323 4.11 -19.73 18.85
N THR A 324 4.34 -18.47 19.22
CA THR A 324 5.64 -18.05 19.79
C THR A 324 5.85 -18.66 21.18
N GLY A 325 4.80 -18.74 22.00
CA GLY A 325 4.82 -19.44 23.29
C GLY A 325 5.04 -20.96 23.16
N PHE A 326 4.47 -21.60 22.14
CA PHE A 326 4.67 -23.02 21.90
C PHE A 326 6.10 -23.32 21.39
N LEU A 327 6.65 -22.51 20.46
CA LEU A 327 8.06 -22.65 20.05
C LEU A 327 9.00 -22.48 21.25
N ARG A 328 8.74 -21.52 22.15
CA ARG A 328 9.47 -21.36 23.40
C ARG A 328 9.46 -22.65 24.24
N GLU A 329 8.29 -23.25 24.42
CA GLU A 329 8.12 -24.47 25.21
C GLU A 329 8.91 -25.65 24.59
N LEU A 330 8.88 -25.80 23.26
CA LEU A 330 9.68 -26.80 22.54
C LEU A 330 11.20 -26.55 22.69
N MET A 331 11.65 -25.30 22.54
CA MET A 331 13.07 -24.92 22.73
C MET A 331 13.54 -25.20 24.17
N GLN A 332 12.70 -24.91 25.17
CA GLN A 332 12.99 -25.20 26.58
C GLN A 332 13.11 -26.70 26.86
N GLN A 333 12.25 -27.53 26.27
CA GLN A 333 12.35 -29.00 26.36
C GLN A 333 13.65 -29.56 25.76
N LYS A 334 14.27 -28.82 24.83
CA LYS A 334 15.58 -29.13 24.22
C LYS A 334 16.78 -28.48 24.92
N ASN A 335 16.56 -27.76 26.03
CA ASN A 335 17.57 -26.96 26.73
C ASN A 335 18.25 -25.89 25.85
N ILE A 336 17.56 -25.37 24.82
CA ILE A 336 18.09 -24.29 23.98
C ILE A 336 17.89 -22.97 24.74
N SER A 337 19.00 -22.33 25.13
CA SER A 337 19.00 -21.03 25.82
C SER A 337 18.68 -19.88 24.87
N PHE A 338 17.86 -18.93 25.31
CA PHE A 338 17.51 -17.68 24.62
C PHE A 338 17.27 -16.58 25.66
N GLU A 339 17.51 -15.32 25.31
CA GLU A 339 17.33 -14.19 26.22
C GLU A 339 15.91 -13.63 26.23
N SER A 340 15.20 -13.68 25.09
CA SER A 340 13.94 -12.94 24.94
C SER A 340 12.89 -13.61 24.05
N LEU A 341 11.61 -13.24 24.26
CA LEU A 341 10.52 -13.62 23.35
C LEU A 341 10.67 -13.01 21.94
N TYR A 342 11.43 -11.92 21.78
CA TYR A 342 11.71 -11.33 20.47
C TYR A 342 12.63 -12.23 19.64
N THR A 343 13.60 -12.89 20.29
CA THR A 343 14.48 -13.89 19.68
C THR A 343 13.67 -15.07 19.17
N ILE A 344 12.81 -15.64 20.01
CA ILE A 344 11.92 -16.77 19.65
C ILE A 344 10.97 -16.39 18.50
N ARG A 345 10.42 -15.17 18.54
CA ARG A 345 9.62 -14.63 17.43
C ARG A 345 10.42 -14.56 16.13
N THR A 346 11.67 -14.10 16.20
CA THR A 346 12.58 -14.03 15.05
C THR A 346 12.86 -15.43 14.50
N LEU A 347 13.16 -16.41 15.36
CA LEU A 347 13.34 -17.81 14.95
C LEU A 347 12.08 -18.38 14.31
N LYS A 348 10.88 -18.09 14.87
CA LYS A 348 9.60 -18.46 14.24
C LYS A 348 9.42 -17.85 12.86
N GLU A 349 9.83 -16.60 12.65
CA GLU A 349 9.75 -15.90 11.36
C GLU A 349 10.84 -16.30 10.36
N LYS A 350 11.90 -17.00 10.79
CA LYS A 350 13.06 -17.38 9.96
C LYS A 350 13.20 -18.87 9.69
N LEU A 351 12.81 -19.73 10.63
CA LEU A 351 13.05 -21.17 10.58
C LEU A 351 11.75 -22.00 10.51
N CYS A 352 10.64 -21.53 11.09
CA CYS A 352 9.40 -22.30 11.12
C CYS A 352 8.64 -22.28 9.79
N TYR A 353 7.86 -23.32 9.56
CA TYR A 353 7.02 -23.53 8.37
C TYR A 353 5.83 -24.44 8.72
N VAL A 354 4.96 -24.71 7.74
CA VAL A 354 3.86 -25.68 7.85
C VAL A 354 4.16 -26.85 6.92
N ALA A 355 4.12 -28.07 7.45
CA ALA A 355 4.31 -29.28 6.65
C ALA A 355 3.04 -29.61 5.84
N ALA A 356 3.21 -30.08 4.59
CA ALA A 356 2.11 -30.54 3.74
C ALA A 356 1.51 -31.87 4.23
N ASP A 357 2.29 -32.67 4.96
CA ASP A 357 1.90 -33.87 5.66
C ASP A 357 2.77 -33.96 6.93
N TYR A 358 2.14 -33.90 8.10
CA TYR A 358 2.86 -33.80 9.38
C TYR A 358 3.59 -35.10 9.75
N GLU A 359 2.94 -36.25 9.54
CA GLU A 359 3.49 -37.56 9.90
C GLU A 359 4.68 -37.93 8.99
N ALA A 360 4.58 -37.64 7.70
CA ALA A 360 5.68 -37.82 6.76
C ALA A 360 6.88 -36.89 7.06
N GLU A 361 6.66 -35.71 7.66
CA GLU A 361 7.73 -34.77 8.02
C GLU A 361 8.51 -35.22 9.28
N LEU A 362 7.86 -35.92 10.22
CA LEU A 362 8.51 -36.48 11.41
C LEU A 362 9.66 -37.45 11.10
N CYS A 363 9.62 -38.10 9.94
CA CYS A 363 10.62 -39.05 9.46
C CYS A 363 11.82 -38.39 8.73
N LYS A 364 11.80 -37.08 8.48
CA LYS A 364 12.85 -36.38 7.72
C LYS A 364 13.88 -35.72 8.63
N ASN A 365 15.09 -35.52 8.13
CA ASN A 365 16.01 -34.55 8.72
C ASN A 365 15.55 -33.14 8.34
N THR A 366 15.06 -32.39 9.33
CA THR A 366 14.51 -31.05 9.18
C THR A 366 15.37 -29.98 9.86
N GLU A 367 16.62 -30.30 10.20
CA GLU A 367 17.53 -29.36 10.86
C GLU A 367 17.80 -28.10 10.00
N ALA A 368 17.78 -26.93 10.63
CA ALA A 368 18.30 -25.69 10.08
C ALA A 368 18.75 -24.73 11.18
N THR A 369 19.78 -23.95 10.88
CA THR A 369 20.40 -22.99 11.79
C THR A 369 20.12 -21.55 11.35
N TYR A 370 19.90 -20.66 12.31
CA TYR A 370 19.85 -19.22 12.10
C TYR A 370 20.86 -18.51 13.02
N GLU A 371 21.72 -17.69 12.42
CA GLU A 371 22.66 -16.84 13.15
C GLU A 371 21.94 -15.58 13.67
N HIS A 372 21.68 -15.51 14.98
CA HIS A 372 21.16 -14.31 15.61
C HIS A 372 22.30 -13.30 15.84
N PRO A 373 22.17 -12.02 15.43
CA PRO A 373 23.28 -11.05 15.49
C PRO A 373 23.86 -10.76 16.88
N VAL A 374 23.17 -11.15 17.96
CA VAL A 374 23.55 -10.88 19.36
C VAL A 374 23.70 -12.15 20.20
N GLU A 375 22.83 -13.15 19.99
CA GLU A 375 22.75 -14.36 20.83
C GLU A 375 23.42 -15.59 20.19
N GLY A 376 23.98 -15.46 18.97
CA GLY A 376 24.66 -16.55 18.27
C GLY A 376 23.73 -17.48 17.50
N SER A 377 24.21 -18.69 17.22
CA SER A 377 23.55 -19.67 16.34
C SER A 377 22.43 -20.44 17.04
N PHE A 378 21.24 -20.47 16.43
CA PHE A 378 20.11 -21.29 16.88
C PHE A 378 19.80 -22.38 15.85
N THR A 379 20.00 -23.64 16.23
CA THR A 379 19.63 -24.81 15.42
C THR A 379 18.30 -25.36 15.88
N LEU A 380 17.33 -25.47 14.97
CA LEU A 380 16.01 -26.08 15.19
C LEU A 380 15.80 -27.22 14.20
N SER A 381 15.01 -28.22 14.61
CA SER A 381 14.71 -29.44 13.86
C SER A 381 13.19 -29.59 13.67
N ARG A 382 12.56 -30.52 14.39
CA ARG A 382 11.11 -30.76 14.38
C ARG A 382 10.30 -29.56 14.88
N GLU A 383 10.90 -28.75 15.75
CA GLU A 383 10.30 -27.55 16.34
C GLU A 383 9.83 -26.57 15.24
N ARG A 384 10.51 -26.58 14.09
CA ARG A 384 10.23 -25.75 12.92
C ARG A 384 8.81 -25.96 12.36
N PHE A 385 8.41 -27.21 12.16
CA PHE A 385 7.09 -27.54 11.59
C PHE A 385 6.04 -27.84 12.67
N GLN A 386 6.45 -28.37 13.83
CA GLN A 386 5.54 -28.53 14.98
C GLN A 386 4.93 -27.20 15.42
N THR A 387 5.68 -26.10 15.34
CA THR A 387 5.16 -24.75 15.62
C THR A 387 4.05 -24.32 14.65
N GLY A 388 4.12 -24.73 13.38
CA GLY A 388 3.07 -24.48 12.40
C GLY A 388 1.86 -25.41 12.58
N GLU A 389 2.10 -26.68 12.93
CA GLU A 389 1.05 -27.70 13.03
C GLU A 389 -0.03 -27.34 14.06
N ILE A 390 0.26 -26.53 15.09
CA ILE A 390 -0.78 -26.15 16.07
C ILE A 390 -1.93 -25.33 15.46
N LEU A 391 -1.76 -24.75 14.26
CA LEU A 391 -2.85 -24.17 13.47
C LEU A 391 -3.85 -25.24 13.00
N PHE A 392 -3.38 -26.45 12.74
CA PHE A 392 -4.16 -27.60 12.27
C PHE A 392 -4.55 -28.53 13.43
N GLN A 393 -3.74 -28.59 14.49
CA GLN A 393 -3.95 -29.41 15.69
C GLN A 393 -3.76 -28.59 16.99
N PRO A 394 -4.68 -27.66 17.34
CA PRO A 394 -4.51 -26.76 18.50
C PRO A 394 -4.30 -27.47 19.85
N ARG A 395 -4.77 -28.72 19.96
CA ARG A 395 -4.60 -29.58 21.14
C ARG A 395 -3.13 -29.86 21.48
N MET A 396 -2.22 -29.85 20.50
CA MET A 396 -0.77 -30.00 20.73
C MET A 396 -0.21 -28.91 21.66
N ALA A 397 -0.78 -27.70 21.61
CA ALA A 397 -0.41 -26.58 22.46
C ALA A 397 -1.36 -26.40 23.67
N GLY A 398 -2.13 -27.44 24.02
CA GLY A 398 -3.10 -27.43 25.11
C GLY A 398 -4.32 -26.52 24.87
N VAL A 399 -4.64 -26.16 23.62
CA VAL A 399 -5.77 -25.26 23.30
C VAL A 399 -6.99 -26.07 22.84
N GLN A 400 -8.13 -25.81 23.45
CA GLN A 400 -9.43 -26.35 23.03
C GLN A 400 -10.16 -25.30 22.17
N THR A 401 -9.84 -25.27 20.88
CA THR A 401 -10.49 -24.42 19.86
C THR A 401 -10.51 -25.18 18.53
N MET A 402 -11.31 -24.72 17.56
CA MET A 402 -11.32 -25.28 16.21
C MET A 402 -9.95 -25.08 15.55
N SER A 403 -9.55 -26.04 14.71
CA SER A 403 -8.40 -25.82 13.83
C SER A 403 -8.70 -24.75 12.78
N LEU A 404 -7.65 -24.22 12.16
CA LEU A 404 -7.74 -23.23 11.10
C LEU A 404 -8.59 -23.73 9.92
N HIS A 405 -8.33 -24.95 9.44
CA HIS A 405 -9.06 -25.53 8.30
C HIS A 405 -10.53 -25.78 8.63
N GLN A 406 -10.86 -26.24 9.84
CA GLN A 406 -12.25 -26.38 10.30
C GLN A 406 -12.99 -25.03 10.37
N ALA A 407 -12.35 -24.00 10.91
CA ALA A 407 -12.97 -22.68 11.03
C ALA A 407 -13.18 -22.00 9.66
N VAL A 408 -12.28 -22.24 8.71
CA VAL A 408 -12.42 -21.74 7.33
C VAL A 408 -13.48 -22.52 6.56
N ALA A 409 -13.54 -23.85 6.72
CA ALA A 409 -14.60 -24.67 6.12
C ALA A 409 -15.99 -24.25 6.63
N LEU A 410 -16.16 -24.08 7.95
CA LEU A 410 -17.42 -23.57 8.53
C LEU A 410 -17.81 -22.20 7.97
N CYS A 411 -16.86 -21.29 7.82
CA CYS A 411 -17.11 -19.99 7.18
C CYS A 411 -17.57 -20.13 5.73
N ILE A 412 -17.01 -21.07 4.98
CA ILE A 412 -17.38 -21.36 3.58
C ILE A 412 -18.78 -21.98 3.49
N GLU A 413 -19.11 -22.92 4.38
CA GLU A 413 -20.47 -23.47 4.51
C GLU A 413 -21.48 -22.36 4.83
N HIS A 414 -21.20 -21.50 5.81
CA HIS A 414 -22.01 -20.31 6.10
C HIS A 414 -22.12 -19.32 4.93
N CYS A 415 -21.11 -19.23 4.04
CA CYS A 415 -21.18 -18.42 2.83
C CYS A 415 -22.07 -19.06 1.76
N HIS A 416 -22.01 -20.38 1.62
CA HIS A 416 -22.81 -21.16 0.69
C HIS A 416 -24.30 -21.16 1.08
N ASP A 417 -24.61 -21.46 2.34
CA ASP A 417 -25.98 -21.49 2.87
C ASP A 417 -26.68 -20.11 2.84
N ALA A 418 -25.90 -19.02 2.83
CA ALA A 418 -26.43 -17.66 2.73
C ALA A 418 -26.97 -17.30 1.33
N GLU A 419 -26.79 -18.16 0.32
CA GLU A 419 -27.29 -17.95 -1.05
C GLU A 419 -28.09 -19.13 -1.59
N LEU A 420 -29.40 -18.93 -1.72
CA LEU A 420 -30.30 -19.95 -2.27
C LEU A 420 -30.27 -20.09 -3.81
N ASN A 421 -29.71 -19.13 -4.58
CA ASN A 421 -29.74 -19.11 -6.06
C ASN A 421 -28.76 -18.08 -6.68
N ALA A 422 -27.45 -18.12 -6.38
CA ALA A 422 -26.49 -17.17 -6.96
C ALA A 422 -25.08 -17.74 -7.16
N ASP A 423 -24.26 -17.00 -7.90
CA ASP A 423 -22.86 -17.29 -8.25
C ASP A 423 -21.99 -17.56 -7.02
N ASP A 424 -21.61 -18.81 -6.82
CA ASP A 424 -20.84 -19.28 -5.66
C ASP A 424 -19.35 -18.90 -5.71
N THR A 425 -18.89 -18.23 -6.78
CA THR A 425 -17.48 -17.89 -6.95
C THR A 425 -16.98 -16.82 -5.97
N TRP A 426 -17.86 -15.96 -5.43
CA TRP A 426 -17.45 -14.78 -4.66
C TRP A 426 -16.66 -15.10 -3.38
N PHE A 427 -16.85 -16.29 -2.78
CA PHE A 427 -16.15 -16.74 -1.58
C PHE A 427 -14.98 -17.71 -1.86
N LYS A 428 -14.81 -18.18 -3.10
CA LYS A 428 -13.81 -19.21 -3.45
C LYS A 428 -12.37 -18.73 -3.31
N THR A 429 -12.12 -17.43 -3.49
CA THR A 429 -10.81 -16.84 -3.19
C THR A 429 -10.68 -16.57 -1.70
N VAL A 430 -9.76 -17.31 -1.07
CA VAL A 430 -9.39 -17.18 0.34
C VAL A 430 -8.05 -16.47 0.43
N VAL A 431 -7.98 -15.28 1.04
CA VAL A 431 -6.75 -14.49 1.14
C VAL A 431 -6.18 -14.51 2.56
N LEU A 432 -4.96 -15.01 2.69
CA LEU A 432 -4.19 -15.02 3.93
C LEU A 432 -3.60 -13.64 4.23
N SER A 433 -3.60 -13.24 5.50
CA SER A 433 -2.99 -11.99 5.98
C SER A 433 -2.54 -12.08 7.44
N GLY A 434 -1.66 -11.16 7.84
CA GLY A 434 -1.01 -11.17 9.16
C GLY A 434 0.39 -11.80 9.13
N GLY A 435 1.15 -11.62 10.22
CA GLY A 435 2.56 -12.02 10.28
C GLY A 435 2.79 -13.54 10.30
N THR A 436 1.95 -14.28 11.03
CA THR A 436 2.02 -15.75 11.05
C THR A 436 1.48 -16.38 9.76
N ALA A 437 0.63 -15.67 9.02
CA ALA A 437 0.16 -16.13 7.71
C ALA A 437 1.26 -16.17 6.63
N CYS A 438 2.46 -15.66 6.95
CA CYS A 438 3.65 -15.74 6.10
C CYS A 438 4.49 -17.01 6.32
N LEU A 439 4.04 -17.96 7.14
CA LEU A 439 4.74 -19.25 7.30
C LEU A 439 4.72 -20.03 5.97
N PRO A 440 5.87 -20.48 5.45
CA PRO A 440 5.93 -21.27 4.21
C PRO A 440 5.08 -22.55 4.33
N GLY A 441 4.42 -22.95 3.24
CA GLY A 441 3.56 -24.15 3.19
C GLY A 441 2.15 -24.00 3.79
N LEU A 442 1.84 -22.85 4.41
CA LEU A 442 0.55 -22.64 5.07
C LEU A 442 -0.63 -22.60 4.08
N ALA A 443 -0.46 -21.93 2.93
CA ALA A 443 -1.52 -21.79 1.95
C ALA A 443 -1.84 -23.13 1.29
N GLU A 444 -0.79 -23.83 0.88
CA GLU A 444 -0.84 -25.13 0.21
C GLU A 444 -1.42 -26.21 1.14
N ARG A 445 -1.01 -26.22 2.42
CA ARG A 445 -1.61 -27.12 3.42
C ARG A 445 -3.08 -26.76 3.68
N LEU A 446 -3.42 -25.49 3.83
CA LEU A 446 -4.82 -25.08 4.05
C LEU A 446 -5.72 -25.44 2.86
N GLU A 447 -5.27 -25.18 1.63
CA GLU A 447 -6.02 -25.53 0.42
C GLU A 447 -6.25 -27.04 0.30
N LYS A 448 -5.22 -27.86 0.59
CA LYS A 448 -5.33 -29.33 0.66
C LYS A 448 -6.38 -29.78 1.69
N GLU A 449 -6.35 -29.22 2.90
CA GLU A 449 -7.27 -29.59 3.98
C GLU A 449 -8.72 -29.16 3.66
N LEU A 450 -8.93 -28.00 3.03
CA LEU A 450 -10.26 -27.55 2.59
C LEU A 450 -10.87 -28.47 1.53
N HIS A 451 -10.06 -28.92 0.55
CA HIS A 451 -10.51 -29.89 -0.45
C HIS A 451 -10.80 -31.29 0.15
N GLY A 452 -10.17 -31.64 1.26
CA GLY A 452 -10.44 -32.89 1.99
C GLY A 452 -11.66 -32.82 2.92
N LEU A 453 -11.97 -31.65 3.46
CA LEU A 453 -13.04 -31.44 4.45
C LEU A 453 -14.39 -31.08 3.81
N LEU A 454 -14.41 -30.29 2.73
CA LEU A 454 -15.62 -29.80 2.09
C LEU A 454 -16.07 -30.69 0.90
N PRO A 455 -17.38 -30.86 0.66
CA PRO A 455 -17.90 -31.58 -0.50
C PRO A 455 -17.37 -31.01 -1.82
N PRO A 456 -17.10 -31.84 -2.86
CA PRO A 456 -16.57 -31.37 -4.16
C PRO A 456 -17.37 -30.26 -4.84
N SER A 457 -18.69 -30.20 -4.62
CA SER A 457 -19.55 -29.12 -5.12
C SER A 457 -19.23 -27.75 -4.50
N ILE A 458 -18.75 -27.73 -3.24
CA ILE A 458 -18.37 -26.51 -2.52
C ILE A 458 -16.87 -26.25 -2.69
N SER A 459 -16.02 -27.28 -2.63
CA SER A 459 -14.56 -27.12 -2.70
C SER A 459 -14.02 -26.84 -4.10
N SER A 460 -14.71 -27.26 -5.17
CA SER A 460 -14.30 -26.94 -6.54
C SER A 460 -14.15 -25.43 -6.74
N GLY A 461 -12.96 -25.02 -7.18
CA GLY A 461 -12.59 -23.63 -7.44
C GLY A 461 -12.02 -22.86 -6.24
N ILE A 462 -11.98 -23.44 -5.03
CA ILE A 462 -11.32 -22.79 -3.88
C ILE A 462 -9.83 -22.62 -4.16
N ARG A 463 -9.32 -21.42 -3.87
CA ARG A 463 -7.90 -21.06 -3.99
C ARG A 463 -7.47 -20.26 -2.76
N VAL A 464 -6.38 -20.67 -2.12
CA VAL A 464 -5.78 -19.98 -0.96
C VAL A 464 -4.59 -19.14 -1.43
N VAL A 465 -4.76 -17.82 -1.41
CA VAL A 465 -3.76 -16.84 -1.79
C VAL A 465 -2.90 -16.50 -0.58
N THR A 466 -1.58 -16.64 -0.70
CA THR A 466 -0.60 -16.20 0.31
C THR A 466 -0.63 -14.67 0.50
N PRO A 467 -0.13 -14.11 1.62
CA PRO A 467 -0.14 -12.66 1.81
C PRO A 467 0.77 -11.96 0.77
N PRO A 468 0.24 -11.22 -0.22
CA PRO A 468 1.00 -10.76 -1.39
C PRO A 468 2.13 -9.79 -1.06
N PHE A 469 2.04 -9.08 0.08
CA PHE A 469 3.10 -8.23 0.61
C PHE A 469 3.53 -8.67 2.02
N GLY A 470 3.44 -9.98 2.29
CA GLY A 470 3.77 -10.58 3.57
C GLY A 470 2.98 -9.96 4.74
N ALA A 471 3.66 -9.71 5.86
CA ALA A 471 3.08 -9.09 7.05
C ALA A 471 2.56 -7.66 6.81
N ASN A 472 2.93 -7.03 5.69
CA ASN A 472 2.53 -5.65 5.32
C ASN A 472 1.30 -5.61 4.40
N THR A 473 0.70 -6.75 4.03
CA THR A 473 -0.42 -6.87 3.09
C THR A 473 -1.54 -5.83 3.30
N ALA A 474 -2.08 -5.68 4.52
CA ALA A 474 -3.11 -4.66 4.80
C ALA A 474 -2.62 -3.20 4.64
N TRP A 475 -1.34 -2.91 4.92
CA TRP A 475 -0.73 -1.60 4.68
C TRP A 475 -0.58 -1.31 3.19
N PHE A 476 -0.28 -2.33 2.37
CA PHE A 476 -0.28 -2.19 0.90
C PHE A 476 -1.70 -2.03 0.33
N GLY A 477 -2.71 -2.68 0.91
CA GLY A 477 -4.13 -2.40 0.59
C GLY A 477 -4.49 -0.92 0.81
N ALA A 478 -4.01 -0.34 1.91
CA ALA A 478 -4.14 1.10 2.16
C ALA A 478 -3.30 1.95 1.17
N LYS A 479 -2.09 1.50 0.78
CA LYS A 479 -1.25 2.16 -0.24
C LYS A 479 -1.94 2.21 -1.60
N LEU A 480 -2.70 1.17 -1.99
CA LEU A 480 -3.50 1.17 -3.22
C LEU A 480 -4.54 2.30 -3.21
N ILE A 481 -5.40 2.34 -2.19
CA ILE A 481 -6.45 3.36 -2.06
C ILE A 481 -5.87 4.78 -2.00
N THR A 482 -4.84 4.99 -1.16
CA THR A 482 -4.23 6.32 -0.95
C THR A 482 -3.40 6.84 -2.12
N ASN A 483 -3.26 6.06 -3.19
CA ASN A 483 -2.64 6.49 -4.44
C ASN A 483 -3.59 6.49 -5.63
N LEU A 484 -4.88 6.15 -5.45
CA LEU A 484 -5.88 6.29 -6.51
C LEU A 484 -5.93 7.71 -7.03
N SER A 485 -6.05 7.87 -8.34
CA SER A 485 -6.32 9.14 -9.04
C SER A 485 -7.40 10.03 -8.40
N THR A 486 -8.39 9.43 -7.71
CA THR A 486 -9.52 10.11 -7.05
C THR A 486 -9.33 10.30 -5.54
N PHE A 487 -8.24 9.83 -4.94
CA PHE A 487 -7.96 10.02 -3.51
C PHE A 487 -7.56 11.48 -3.20
N PRO A 488 -8.00 12.10 -2.10
CA PRO A 488 -8.82 11.55 -1.00
C PRO A 488 -10.31 11.33 -1.32
N GLY A 489 -10.93 12.30 -2.02
CA GLY A 489 -12.24 12.22 -2.68
C GLY A 489 -13.31 11.33 -2.01
N PRO A 490 -13.77 10.24 -2.68
CA PRO A 490 -14.91 9.44 -2.21
C PRO A 490 -14.55 8.50 -1.04
N TRP A 491 -13.26 8.22 -0.80
CA TRP A 491 -12.79 7.36 0.28
C TRP A 491 -12.71 8.08 1.63
N CYS A 492 -12.60 9.40 1.63
CA CYS A 492 -12.39 10.20 2.83
C CYS A 492 -13.66 10.83 3.41
N LEU A 493 -13.70 10.89 4.74
CA LEU A 493 -14.67 11.68 5.49
C LEU A 493 -14.03 13.02 5.90
N THR A 494 -14.78 14.10 5.77
CA THR A 494 -14.39 15.44 6.26
C THR A 494 -15.05 15.73 7.61
N LYS A 495 -14.44 16.61 8.42
CA LYS A 495 -14.99 17.08 9.71
C LYS A 495 -16.43 17.60 9.61
N LYS A 496 -16.78 18.24 8.48
CA LYS A 496 -18.16 18.70 8.18
C LYS A 496 -19.12 17.53 8.00
N ARG A 497 -18.79 16.54 7.16
CA ARG A 497 -19.62 15.36 6.90
C ARG A 497 -19.77 14.49 8.16
N PHE A 498 -18.71 14.34 8.97
CA PHE A 498 -18.75 13.61 10.23
C PHE A 498 -19.76 14.22 11.21
N ARG A 499 -19.67 15.54 11.45
CA ARG A 499 -20.62 16.30 12.30
C ARG A 499 -22.07 16.30 11.80
N GLN A 500 -22.29 16.04 10.50
CA GLN A 500 -23.64 15.86 9.95
C GLN A 500 -24.14 14.45 10.26
N LYS A 501 -23.36 13.39 9.96
CA LYS A 501 -23.73 12.00 10.26
C LYS A 501 -24.03 11.78 11.75
N SER A 502 -23.20 12.33 12.65
CA SER A 502 -23.42 12.22 14.10
C SER A 502 -24.70 12.90 14.59
N ARG A 503 -25.31 13.80 13.80
CA ARG A 503 -26.60 14.45 14.12
C ARG A 503 -27.81 13.71 13.56
N PHE A 504 -27.62 12.84 12.56
CA PHE A 504 -28.68 12.02 11.98
C PHE A 504 -28.78 10.64 12.63
N ASN A 505 -27.70 10.09 13.19
CA ASN A 505 -27.72 8.86 14.00
C ASN A 505 -28.29 9.09 15.44
N LEU A 506 -29.14 10.09 15.64
CA LEU A 506 -29.77 10.47 16.91
C LEU A 506 -31.31 10.29 16.88
N TRP A 507 -31.80 9.53 15.89
CA TRP A 507 -33.20 9.16 15.66
C TRP A 507 -33.28 7.72 15.19
#